data_AF-A0A7C3BSJ1-F1
#
_entry.id   AF-A0A7C3BSJ1-F1
#
_cell.length_a   1.000
_cell.length_b   1.000
_cell.length_c   1.000
_cell.angle_alpha   90.00
_cell.angle_beta   90.00
_cell.angle_gamma   90.00
#
_symmetry.space_group_name_H-M   'P 1'
#
loop_
_entity.id
_entity.type
_entity.pdbx_description
1 polymer ?
#
loop_
_entity_poly.entity_id
_entity_poly.type
_entity_poly.pdbx_seq_one_letter_code
_entity_poly.pdbx_strand_id
1 'polypeptide(L)' 'MNVIGFSSGGTGRQTNADRLVQAILNKSGHTTEFIKLTDLNYSACKGCVWLCARPQVCMLDDDLL' A
#
# COMPACT_ATOMS: atom_id res chain seq x y z
N MET A 1 -17.87 3.00 -9.94
CA MET A 1 -16.76 2.04 -9.79
C MET A 1 -15.70 2.71 -8.95
N ASN A 2 -15.12 2.00 -7.98
CA ASN A 2 -14.04 2.54 -7.15
C ASN A 2 -12.71 2.09 -7.76
N VAL A 3 -11.78 3.02 -7.93
CA VAL A 3 -10.46 2.75 -8.52
C VAL A 3 -9.38 3.08 -7.49
N ILE A 4 -8.52 2.11 -7.19
CA ILE A 4 -7.37 2.32 -6.33
C ILE A 4 -6.13 2.36 -7.21
N GLY A 5 -5.37 3.45 -7.15
CA GLY A 5 -4.09 3.59 -7.83
C GLY A 5 -2.93 3.44 -6.86
N PHE A 6 -1.93 2.68 -7.27
CA PHE A 6 -0.73 2.43 -6.48
C PHE A 6 0.49 3.00 -7.16
N SER A 7 1.46 3.46 -6.37
CA SER A 7 2.81 3.76 -6.84
C SER A 7 3.88 3.28 -5.86
N SER A 8 5.03 2.91 -6.40
CA SER A 8 6.25 2.60 -5.64
C SER A 8 7.30 3.70 -5.81
N GLY A 9 6.86 4.96 -5.88
CA GLY A 9 7.76 6.11 -5.98
C GLY A 9 8.75 6.16 -4.82
N GLY A 10 9.89 6.83 -5.00
CA GLY A 10 10.94 6.90 -3.99
C GLY A 10 10.47 7.34 -2.59
N THR A 11 11.13 6.80 -1.57
CA THR A 11 10.84 7.04 -0.15
C THR A 11 11.03 8.51 0.23
N GLY A 12 10.14 9.05 1.07
CA GLY A 12 10.28 10.39 1.65
C GLY A 12 10.13 11.56 0.66
N ARG A 13 9.76 11.29 -0.60
CA ARG A 13 9.53 12.33 -1.61
C ARG A 13 8.42 11.96 -2.57
N GLN A 14 7.80 12.97 -3.19
CA GLN A 14 6.89 12.77 -4.30
C GLN A 14 7.66 12.65 -5.62
N THR A 15 7.41 11.57 -6.36
CA THR A 15 8.03 11.28 -7.65
C THR A 15 7.12 11.60 -8.83
N ASN A 16 7.70 11.59 -10.03
CA ASN A 16 6.93 11.77 -11.26
C ASN A 16 5.94 10.62 -11.50
N ALA A 17 6.27 9.40 -11.07
CA ALA A 17 5.33 8.27 -11.12
C ALA A 17 4.11 8.52 -10.22
N ASP A 18 4.33 9.00 -8.99
CA ASP A 18 3.24 9.34 -8.06
C ASP A 18 2.31 10.40 -8.67
N ARG A 19 2.90 11.46 -9.25
CA ARG A 19 2.15 12.54 -9.91
C ARG A 19 1.36 12.05 -11.11
N LEU A 20 1.94 11.16 -11.92
CA LEU A 20 1.27 10.57 -13.08
C LEU A 20 0.04 9.76 -12.66
N VAL A 21 0.21 8.86 -11.67
CA VAL A 21 -0.91 8.04 -11.16
C VAL A 21 -2.01 8.93 -10.61
N GLN A 22 -1.68 9.90 -9.74
CA GLN A 22 -2.65 10.86 -9.22
C GLN A 22 -3.37 11.64 -10.32
N ALA A 23 -2.64 12.09 -11.36
CA ALA A 23 -3.25 12.81 -12.47
C ALA A 23 -4.25 11.95 -13.26
N ILE A 24 -3.98 10.66 -13.44
CA ILE A 24 -4.90 9.70 -14.08
C ILE A 24 -6.13 9.48 -13.20
N LEU A 25 -5.94 9.22 -11.91
CA LEU A 25 -7.04 9.01 -10.96
C LEU A 25 -7.98 10.24 -10.93
N ASN A 26 -7.42 11.44 -10.85
CA ASN A 26 -8.19 12.70 -10.84
C ASN A 26 -8.97 12.93 -12.14
N LYS A 27 -8.46 12.45 -13.28
CA LYS A 27 -9.14 12.57 -14.59
C LYS A 27 -10.10 11.44 -14.90
N SER A 28 -10.13 10.37 -14.10
CA SER A 28 -10.91 9.16 -14.38
C SER A 28 -12.43 9.33 -14.28
N GLY A 29 -12.91 10.38 -13.59
CA GLY A 29 -14.34 10.58 -13.33
C GLY A 29 -14.95 9.53 -12.39
N HIS A 30 -14.11 8.75 -11.71
CA HIS A 30 -14.52 7.74 -10.74
C HIS A 30 -14.16 8.16 -9.31
N THR A 31 -14.79 7.53 -8.32
CA THR A 31 -14.32 7.59 -6.94
C THR A 31 -12.96 6.88 -6.90
N THR A 32 -11.93 7.61 -6.47
CA THR A 32 -10.56 7.10 -6.50
C THR A 32 -9.86 7.22 -5.16
N GLU A 33 -8.90 6.33 -4.92
CA GLU A 33 -7.98 6.36 -3.81
C GLU A 33 -6.54 6.20 -4.34
N PHE A 34 -5.61 6.94 -3.77
CA PHE A 34 -4.19 6.85 -4.12
C PHE A 34 -3.39 6.34 -2.94
N ILE A 35 -2.63 5.27 -3.17
CA ILE A 35 -1.80 4.60 -2.17
C ILE A 35 -0.34 4.61 -2.63
N LYS A 36 0.54 5.24 -1.84
CA LYS A 36 1.98 5.23 -2.08
C LYS A 36 2.64 4.16 -1.22
N LEU A 37 3.10 3.09 -1.86
CA LEU A 37 3.61 1.90 -1.18
C LEU A 37 4.84 2.17 -0.32
N THR A 38 5.62 3.21 -0.64
CA THR A 38 6.81 3.59 0.14
C THR A 38 6.51 4.46 1.35
N ASP A 39 5.26 4.90 1.51
CA ASP A 39 4.79 5.59 2.71
C ASP A 39 4.15 4.60 3.70
N LEU A 40 4.08 3.32 3.34
CA LEU A 40 3.49 2.24 4.12
C LEU A 40 4.59 1.33 4.67
N ASN A 41 4.41 0.91 5.90
CA ASN A 41 5.23 -0.07 6.57
C ASN A 41 4.58 -1.44 6.44
N TYR A 42 4.77 -2.10 5.30
CA TYR A 42 4.36 -3.49 5.09
C TYR A 42 5.55 -4.43 5.19
N SER A 43 5.39 -5.53 5.92
CA SER A 43 6.37 -6.60 5.95
C SER A 43 5.86 -7.80 5.14
N ALA A 44 6.72 -8.36 4.28
CA ALA A 44 6.45 -9.68 3.71
C ALA A 44 6.33 -10.73 4.84
N CYS A 45 5.55 -11.78 4.60
CA CYS A 45 5.44 -12.88 5.56
C CYS A 45 6.83 -13.43 5.91
N LYS A 46 7.16 -13.45 7.21
CA LYS A 46 8.45 -13.92 7.74
C LYS A 46 8.43 -15.38 8.20
N GLY A 47 7.29 -16.08 8.04
CA GLY A 47 7.15 -17.47 8.50
C GLY A 47 7.20 -17.64 10.03
N CYS A 48 6.74 -16.65 10.79
CA CYS A 48 6.80 -16.64 12.26
C CYS A 48 5.81 -17.65 12.88
N VAL A 49 6.21 -18.92 13.00
CA VAL A 49 5.37 -19.99 13.58
C VAL A 49 4.90 -19.64 15.00
N TRP A 50 5.79 -19.10 15.84
CA TRP A 50 5.47 -18.74 17.23
C TRP A 50 4.41 -17.63 17.35
N LEU A 51 4.27 -16.81 16.30
CA LEU A 51 3.44 -15.61 16.30
C LEU A 51 2.08 -15.87 15.65
N CYS A 52 2.07 -16.51 14.47
CA CYS A 52 0.88 -16.60 13.62
C CYS A 52 0.20 -17.99 13.66
N ALA A 53 0.86 -19.05 14.14
CA ALA A 53 0.32 -20.42 14.00
C ALA A 53 -0.89 -20.71 14.89
N ARG A 54 -0.88 -20.24 16.15
CA ARG A 54 -2.03 -20.40 17.07
C ARG A 54 -3.23 -19.54 16.70
N PRO A 55 -3.08 -18.22 16.45
CA PRO A 55 -4.22 -17.38 16.07
C PRO A 55 -4.66 -17.61 14.61
N GLN A 56 -3.87 -18.33 13.80
CA GLN A 56 -4.12 -18.61 12.38
C GLN A 56 -4.31 -17.36 11.50
N VAL A 57 -3.78 -16.24 11.95
CA VAL A 57 -3.76 -14.97 11.24
C VAL A 57 -2.36 -14.38 11.39
N CYS A 58 -1.92 -13.57 10.42
CA CYS A 58 -0.68 -12.81 10.58
C CYS A 58 -0.82 -11.94 11.83
N MET A 59 0.22 -11.85 12.65
CA MET A 59 0.25 -10.92 13.80
C MET A 59 1.52 -10.07 13.74
N LEU A 60 2.06 -9.85 12.53
CA LEU A 60 3.15 -8.89 12.35
C LEU A 60 2.60 -7.50 12.66
N ASP A 61 3.36 -6.75 13.44
CA ASP A 61 3.09 -5.34 13.74
C ASP A 61 3.53 -4.50 12.52
N ASP A 62 2.60 -4.32 11.59
CA ASP A 62 2.76 -3.60 10.33
C ASP A 62 1.44 -2.94 9.94
N ASP A 63 1.41 -2.12 8.88
CA ASP A 63 0.23 -1.30 8.53
C ASP A 63 -1.01 -2.11 8.07
N LEU A 64 -0.98 -3.45 8.15
CA LEU A 64 -2.14 -4.32 7.86
C LEU A 64 -2.93 -4.72 9.13
N LEU A 65 -2.42 -4.47 10.35
CA LEU A 65 -3.02 -4.90 11.61
C LEU A 65 -3.02 -3.81 12.70
#